data_AF-A0A1R4F1P1-F1
#
_entry.id   AF-A0A1R4F1P1-F1
#
_cell.length_a   1.000
_cell.length_b   1.000
_cell.length_c   1.000
_cell.angle_alpha   90.00
_cell.angle_beta   90.00
_cell.angle_gamma   90.00
#
_symmetry.space_group_name_H-M   'P 1'
#
loop_
_entity.id
_entity.type
_entity.pdbx_description
1 polymer ?
#
loop_
_entity_poly.entity_id
_entity_poly.type
_entity_poly.pdbx_seq_one_letter_code
_entity_poly.pdbx_strand_id
1 'polypeptide(L)'
;MDYVEPPQNATPHTVALQVRGTSLGPAWDESIIYYDDVRSPVTPDLHGRLCVVGLPDGRVLVKILKAAGDGTFHLLSNSLEEPLLNEEVAWAARVKAAHPR
;
A
#
# COMPACT_ATOMS: atom_id res chain seq x y z
N MET A 1 -21.80 1.78 -12.20
CA MET A 1 -20.67 2.53 -11.61
C MET A 1 -20.74 2.21 -10.14
N ASP A 2 -19.83 1.37 -9.65
CA ASP A 2 -19.84 0.94 -8.26
C ASP A 2 -19.41 2.11 -7.39
N TYR A 3 -20.36 2.70 -6.68
CA TYR A 3 -20.11 3.74 -5.69
C TYR A 3 -19.62 3.08 -4.40
N VAL A 4 -18.51 3.57 -3.85
CA VAL A 4 -17.99 3.13 -2.55
C VAL A 4 -17.93 4.35 -1.64
N GLU A 5 -18.38 4.19 -0.39
CA GLU A 5 -18.38 5.28 0.57
C GLU A 5 -16.95 5.70 0.92
N PRO A 6 -16.65 7.01 0.91
CA PRO A 6 -15.35 7.51 1.32
C PRO A 6 -15.16 7.29 2.84
N PRO A 7 -13.91 7.09 3.31
CA PRO A 7 -13.65 6.98 4.74
C PRO A 7 -13.99 8.30 5.45
N GLN A 8 -14.30 8.22 6.76
CA GLN A 8 -14.70 9.38 7.57
C GLN A 8 -13.69 10.55 7.55
N ASN A 9 -12.42 10.26 7.28
CA ASN A 9 -11.33 11.22 7.17
C ASN A 9 -10.88 11.49 5.72
N ALA A 10 -11.76 11.27 4.74
CA ALA A 10 -11.45 11.53 3.34
C ALA A 10 -11.15 13.01 3.07
N THR A 11 -10.21 13.23 2.16
CA THR A 11 -9.80 14.54 1.64
C THR A 11 -10.06 14.55 0.12
N PRO A 12 -10.05 15.72 -0.54
CA PRO A 12 -10.14 15.79 -2.01
C PRO A 12 -9.04 15.04 -2.76
N HIS A 13 -7.96 14.66 -2.08
CA HIS A 13 -6.83 13.91 -2.62
C HIS A 13 -6.86 12.42 -2.27
N THR A 14 -7.90 11.96 -1.56
CA THR A 14 -8.03 10.54 -1.20
C THR A 14 -8.33 9.69 -2.43
N VAL A 15 -7.50 8.68 -2.64
CA VAL A 15 -7.61 7.71 -3.73
C VAL A 15 -8.13 6.39 -3.18
N ALA A 16 -9.06 5.77 -3.93
CA ALA A 16 -9.54 4.41 -3.68
C ALA A 16 -8.89 3.44 -4.68
N LEU A 17 -8.37 2.32 -4.19
CA LEU A 17 -7.80 1.24 -5.01
C LEU A 17 -8.46 -0.08 -4.64
N GLN A 18 -8.88 -0.84 -5.65
CA GLN A 18 -9.39 -2.20 -5.45
C GLN A 18 -8.21 -3.18 -5.40
N VAL A 19 -8.15 -3.96 -4.33
CA VAL A 19 -7.19 -5.05 -4.19
C VAL A 19 -7.61 -6.19 -5.11
N ARG A 20 -6.63 -6.75 -5.83
CA ARG A 20 -6.79 -7.98 -6.60
C ARG A 20 -5.79 -9.00 -6.11
N GLY A 21 -6.27 -10.18 -5.71
CA GLY A 21 -5.42 -11.30 -5.33
C GLY A 21 -5.20 -11.44 -3.82
N THR A 22 -4.48 -12.49 -3.45
CA THR A 22 -4.43 -13.02 -2.08
C THR A 22 -3.35 -12.41 -1.19
N SER A 23 -2.68 -11.34 -1.63
CA SER A 23 -1.45 -10.88 -0.97
C SER A 23 -1.61 -10.35 0.45
N LEU A 24 -2.81 -9.85 0.75
CA LEU A 24 -3.21 -9.48 2.11
C LEU A 24 -3.91 -10.62 2.87
N GLY A 25 -4.14 -11.76 2.20
CA GLY A 25 -4.95 -12.89 2.65
C GLY A 25 -6.31 -12.94 1.93
N PRO A 26 -6.97 -14.11 1.90
CA PRO A 26 -8.24 -14.31 1.18
C PRO A 26 -9.38 -13.43 1.72
N ALA A 27 -9.32 -13.00 2.99
CA ALA A 27 -10.29 -12.09 3.59
C ALA A 27 -10.25 -10.65 3.02
N TRP A 28 -9.25 -10.34 2.20
CA TRP A 28 -9.01 -9.01 1.63
C TRP A 28 -9.16 -8.98 0.11
N ASP A 29 -9.56 -10.10 -0.50
CA ASP A 29 -9.83 -10.12 -1.93
C ASP A 29 -10.99 -9.16 -2.24
N GLU A 30 -10.87 -8.45 -3.35
CA GLU A 30 -11.80 -7.39 -3.79
C GLU A 30 -11.99 -6.19 -2.84
N SER A 31 -11.22 -6.11 -1.74
CA SER A 31 -11.31 -5.00 -0.78
C SER A 31 -10.91 -3.67 -1.39
N ILE A 32 -11.46 -2.58 -0.85
CA ILE A 32 -11.13 -1.22 -1.25
C ILE A 32 -10.18 -0.59 -0.24
N ILE A 33 -9.01 -0.16 -0.70
CA ILE A 33 -7.98 0.52 0.09
C ILE A 33 -8.02 2.00 -0.23
N TYR A 34 -7.99 2.81 0.83
CA TYR A 34 -7.93 4.26 0.74
C TYR A 34 -6.58 4.77 1.20
N TYR A 35 -5.99 5.65 0.40
CA TYR A 35 -4.73 6.33 0.74
C TYR A 35 -4.76 7.78 0.25
N ASP A 36 -3.95 8.61 0.88
CA ASP A 36 -3.59 9.94 0.41
C ASP A 36 -2.14 10.24 0.81
N ASP A 37 -1.71 11.49 0.66
CA ASP A 37 -0.41 11.95 1.17
C ASP A 37 0.79 11.16 0.59
N VAL A 38 0.80 11.01 -0.74
CA VAL A 38 1.86 10.31 -1.49
C VAL A 38 3.21 10.97 -1.30
N ARG A 39 4.22 10.18 -0.88
CA ARG A 39 5.58 10.63 -0.60
C ARG A 39 6.58 10.04 -1.61
N SER A 40 7.39 10.92 -2.20
CA SER A 40 8.52 10.58 -3.06
C SER A 40 9.62 11.64 -2.84
N PRO A 41 10.78 11.30 -2.25
CA PRO A 41 11.16 9.97 -1.76
C PRO A 41 10.30 9.52 -0.55
N VAL A 42 10.30 8.21 -0.29
CA VAL A 42 9.64 7.61 0.87
C VAL A 42 10.25 8.18 2.16
N THR A 43 9.40 8.62 3.08
CA THR A 43 9.82 9.20 4.36
C THR A 43 9.88 8.14 5.48
N PRO A 44 10.80 8.28 6.46
CA PRO A 44 11.01 7.26 7.50
C PRO A 44 9.79 6.91 8.35
N ASP A 45 8.80 7.78 8.47
CA ASP A 45 7.56 7.56 9.22
C ASP A 45 6.65 6.50 8.58
N LEU A 46 6.85 6.19 7.29
CA LEU A 46 6.17 5.12 6.57
C LEU A 46 6.79 3.74 6.82
N HIS A 47 8.00 3.67 7.38
CA HIS A 47 8.67 2.40 7.66
C HIS A 47 7.92 1.63 8.75
N GLY A 48 7.71 0.33 8.54
CA GLY A 48 6.94 -0.53 9.44
C GLY A 48 5.42 -0.27 9.41
N ARG A 49 4.93 0.58 8.49
CA ARG A 49 3.49 0.84 8.31
C ARG A 49 2.98 0.15 7.06
N LEU A 50 1.71 -0.26 7.09
CA LEU A 50 1.01 -0.73 5.90
C LEU A 50 0.81 0.45 4.94
N CYS A 51 1.41 0.36 3.77
CA CYS A 51 1.42 1.41 2.77
C CYS A 51 0.93 0.88 1.43
N VAL A 52 0.35 1.78 0.64
CA VAL A 52 0.27 1.63 -0.81
C VAL A 52 1.62 2.08 -1.37
N VAL A 53 2.21 1.22 -2.19
CA VAL A 53 3.59 1.34 -2.68
C VAL A 53 3.55 1.30 -4.20
N GLY A 54 4.11 2.32 -4.84
CA GLY A 54 4.33 2.33 -6.29
C GLY A 54 5.77 1.97 -6.62
N LEU A 55 5.94 0.96 -7.47
CA LEU A 55 7.24 0.55 -7.98
C LEU A 55 7.56 1.27 -9.30
N PRO A 56 8.85 1.40 -9.68
CA PRO A 56 9.25 2.04 -10.94
C PRO A 56 8.67 1.38 -12.20
N ASP A 57 8.35 0.08 -12.14
CA ASP A 57 7.74 -0.69 -13.23
C ASP A 57 6.22 -0.45 -13.40
N GLY A 58 5.64 0.44 -12.58
CA GLY A 58 4.22 0.79 -12.61
C GLY A 58 3.32 -0.11 -11.76
N ARG A 59 3.85 -1.16 -11.11
CA ARG A 59 3.06 -1.96 -10.16
C ARG A 59 2.71 -1.11 -8.94
N VAL A 60 1.48 -1.31 -8.45
CA VAL A 60 1.00 -0.74 -7.19
C VAL A 60 0.63 -1.87 -6.25
N LEU A 61 1.27 -1.91 -5.08
CA LEU A 61 1.15 -2.99 -4.10
C LEU A 61 0.74 -2.43 -2.74
N VAL A 62 0.12 -3.26 -1.91
CA VAL A 62 -0.13 -2.93 -0.50
C VAL A 62 0.81 -3.78 0.36
N LYS A 63 1.81 -3.14 0.97
CA LYS A 63 2.91 -3.82 1.68
C LYS A 63 3.37 -3.02 2.89
N ILE A 64 4.04 -3.69 3.82
CA ILE A 64 4.78 -3.04 4.90
C ILE A 64 6.20 -2.76 4.41
N LEU A 65 6.64 -1.51 4.52
CA LEU A 65 7.97 -1.08 4.10
C LEU A 65 9.01 -1.32 5.19
N LYS A 66 10.10 -2.03 4.89
CA LYS A 66 11.28 -2.12 5.76
C LYS A 66 12.51 -1.67 4.98
N ALA A 67 13.19 -0.62 5.44
CA ALA A 67 14.42 -0.16 4.80
C ALA A 67 15.50 -1.26 4.81
N ALA A 68 16.16 -1.48 3.68
CA ALA A 68 17.27 -2.43 3.54
C ALA A 68 18.63 -1.83 3.93
N GLY A 69 18.72 -0.50 3.96
CA GLY A 69 19.93 0.25 4.36
C GLY A 69 20.80 0.75 3.20
N ASP A 70 20.44 0.41 1.96
CA ASP A 70 21.14 0.79 0.72
C ASP A 70 20.29 1.70 -0.19
N GLY A 71 19.19 2.24 0.33
CA GLY A 71 18.22 3.03 -0.43
C GLY A 71 17.04 2.22 -0.99
N THR A 72 17.06 0.90 -0.86
CA THR A 72 15.95 0.01 -1.24
C THR A 72 15.09 -0.42 -0.04
N PHE A 73 14.00 -1.12 -0.32
CA PHE A 73 13.05 -1.61 0.67
C PHE A 73 12.79 -3.11 0.53
N HIS A 74 12.69 -3.81 1.67
CA HIS A 74 11.97 -5.07 1.73
C HIS A 74 10.47 -4.79 1.87
N LEU A 75 9.66 -5.39 1.00
CA LEU A 75 8.21 -5.25 0.97
C LEU A 75 7.59 -6.50 1.58
N LEU A 76 7.01 -6.34 2.77
CA LEU A 76 6.47 -7.45 3.55
C LEU A 76 4.95 -7.53 3.39
N SER A 77 4.41 -8.75 3.26
CA SER A 77 2.98 -9.03 3.39
C SER A 77 2.61 -9.22 4.87
N ASN A 78 1.33 -9.06 5.21
CA ASN A 78 0.78 -9.49 6.50
C ASN A 78 0.34 -10.98 6.49
N SER A 79 0.75 -11.71 5.46
CA SER A 79 0.39 -13.11 5.17
C SER A 79 1.66 -13.96 5.03
N LEU A 80 1.51 -15.25 4.74
CA LEU A 80 2.62 -16.21 4.55
C LEU A 80 3.36 -16.07 3.21
N GLU A 81 3.05 -15.04 2.41
CA GLU A 81 3.76 -14.79 1.16
C GLU A 81 5.22 -14.42 1.40
N GLU A 82 6.09 -14.85 0.48
CA GLU A 82 7.50 -14.47 0.50
C GLU A 82 7.65 -12.94 0.32
N PRO A 83 8.52 -12.29 1.12
CA PRO A 83 8.77 -10.88 0.99
C PRO A 83 9.50 -10.56 -0.32
N LEU A 84 9.19 -9.42 -0.92
CA LEU A 84 10.01 -8.88 -2.00
C LEU A 84 11.19 -8.16 -1.34
N LEU A 85 12.41 -8.45 -1.78
CA LEU A 85 13.62 -7.98 -1.11
C LEU A 85 14.38 -6.99 -1.99
N ASN A 86 14.85 -5.90 -1.38
CA ASN A 86 15.69 -4.89 -2.04
C ASN A 86 15.01 -4.24 -3.25
N GLU A 87 13.70 -4.01 -3.16
CA GLU A 87 12.93 -3.36 -4.21
C GLU A 87 13.14 -1.85 -4.15
N GLU A 88 13.28 -1.23 -5.33
CA GLU A 88 13.17 0.21 -5.48
C GLU A 88 11.70 0.64 -5.31
N VAL A 89 11.48 1.66 -4.48
CA VAL A 89 10.14 2.22 -4.26
C VAL A 89 10.12 3.65 -4.79
N ALA A 90 9.32 3.90 -5.83
CA ALA A 90 9.19 5.20 -6.45
C ALA A 90 8.40 6.18 -5.56
N TRP A 91 7.34 5.68 -4.91
CA TRP A 91 6.54 6.44 -3.96
C TRP A 91 5.81 5.51 -3.00
N ALA A 92 5.43 6.06 -1.84
CA ALA A 92 4.58 5.37 -0.89
C ALA A 92 3.57 6.32 -0.23
N ALA A 93 2.45 5.76 0.18
CA ALA A 93 1.41 6.43 0.95
C ALA A 93 0.90 5.49 2.03
N ARG A 94 0.66 6.00 3.24
CA ARG A 94 0.10 5.18 4.31
C ARG A 94 -1.34 4.78 3.97
N VAL A 95 -1.70 3.53 4.22
CA VAL A 95 -3.11 3.12 4.16
C VAL A 95 -3.89 3.87 5.25
N LYS A 96 -4.90 4.64 4.84
CA LYS A 96 -5.79 5.37 5.76
C LYS A 96 -6.90 4.49 6.29
N ALA A 97 -7.51 3.72 5.39
CA ALA A 97 -8.64 2.86 5.67
C ALA A 97 -8.68 1.73 4.66
N ALA A 98 -9.31 0.62 5.08
CA ALA A 98 -9.59 -0.51 4.23
C ALA A 98 -11.04 -0.93 4.46
N HIS A 99 -11.78 -1.10 3.37
CA HIS A 99 -13.15 -1.58 3.38
C HIS A 99 -13.18 -2.96 2.74
N PRO A 100 -13.26 -4.04 3.53
CA PRO A 100 -13.51 -5.36 2.98
C PRO A 100 -14.88 -5.39 2.29
N ARG A 101 -14.95 -6.10 1.17
CA ARG A 101 -16.21 -6.35 0.47
C ARG A 101 -16.96 -7.53 1.09
#